data_AF-A0A7C5IJB3-F1
#
_entry.id   AF-A0A7C5IJB3-F1
#
_cell.length_a   1.000
_cell.length_b   1.000
_cell.length_c   1.000
_cell.angle_alpha   90.00
_cell.angle_beta   90.00
_cell.angle_gamma   90.00
#
_symmetry.space_group_name_H-M   'P 1'
#
loop_
_entity.id
_entity.type
_entity.pdbx_description
1 polymer ?
#
loop_
_entity_poly.entity_id
_entity_poly.type
_entity_poly.pdbx_seq_one_letter_code
_entity_poly.pdbx_strand_id
1 'polypeptide(L)'
;MANPLPNKHVVAHQVFEALGEGGCPVCRLGLKAVWRDLDALSYECVNDPVSRAELRAARGFCNYHAWQFADEIHDGLGTAIIYRDITNTMLHVLGAADLRPASLAAQLAPQQECPACRGLERSCRRYLDTLLEQMSDPSFRAHYVACDGLCLPHLVEGLQRARSWRDFDLLASAFAQRATALADPAGADAATLAEALAGARGAVHSFEAPSLEGDTGAWDMDRLMGKADPQAGQPPCPVCSRVASTVDAWLAALSADTAPRHLCNTHTWRLLQVNKRPGVAGVLAPQAVRASQRLQGLKAADVRVIGDAGRLEALLGRPRMRRAMKAAAQTLLPEAPCAACALQAAVENETVTAILAGASAGQDHSALCVQHFRLALMLASSAGQAALVVESETAALRTLQWNLSEYIRKQDYRFRHEPIGEEAGAPWDAIVQVAGGKGLREQRPGLHVHRQDANGKP
;
A
#
# COMPACT_ATOMS: atom_id res chain seq x y z
N MET A 1 -25.00 10.62 -3.87
CA MET A 1 -25.13 11.71 -4.88
C MET A 1 -23.79 11.87 -5.55
N ALA A 2 -23.73 11.86 -6.89
CA ALA A 2 -22.47 11.95 -7.62
C ALA A 2 -21.89 13.36 -7.49
N ASN A 3 -20.69 13.47 -6.93
CA ASN A 3 -19.91 14.71 -6.88
C ASN A 3 -19.75 15.24 -8.33
N PRO A 4 -20.12 16.50 -8.65
CA PRO A 4 -19.98 17.02 -10.01
C PRO A 4 -18.52 16.87 -10.44
N LEU A 5 -18.30 16.20 -11.58
CA LEU A 5 -16.97 16.06 -12.16
C LEU A 5 -16.37 17.47 -12.26
N PRO A 6 -15.16 17.72 -11.70
CA PRO A 6 -14.52 19.01 -11.86
C PRO A 6 -14.45 19.33 -13.35
N ASN A 7 -14.81 20.58 -13.69
CA ASN A 7 -14.77 21.07 -15.07
C ASN A 7 -13.40 20.69 -15.67
N LYS A 8 -13.37 20.09 -16.87
CA LYS A 8 -12.15 19.54 -17.49
C LYS A 8 -10.98 20.54 -17.46
N HIS A 9 -11.28 21.83 -17.56
CA HIS A 9 -10.31 22.92 -17.47
C HIS A 9 -9.63 23.04 -16.09
N VAL A 10 -10.33 22.76 -14.99
CA VAL A 10 -9.77 22.79 -13.62
C VAL A 10 -8.77 21.65 -13.41
N VAL A 11 -9.10 20.44 -13.87
CA VAL A 11 -8.20 19.29 -13.73
C VAL A 11 -6.94 19.48 -14.57
N ALA A 12 -7.07 20.01 -15.80
CA ALA A 12 -5.93 20.33 -16.65
C ALA A 12 -5.00 21.37 -16.00
N HIS A 13 -5.55 22.41 -15.39
CA HIS A 13 -4.78 23.41 -14.65
C HIS A 13 -4.03 22.80 -13.47
N GLN A 14 -4.71 21.98 -12.65
CA GLN A 14 -4.08 21.29 -11.51
C GLN A 14 -2.91 20.40 -11.93
N VAL A 15 -3.04 19.68 -13.05
CA VAL A 15 -1.96 18.86 -13.59
C VAL A 15 -0.80 19.73 -14.05
N PHE A 16 -1.07 20.84 -14.74
CA PHE A 16 -0.03 21.76 -15.19
C PHE A 16 0.73 22.39 -14.01
N GLU A 17 0.03 22.89 -13.00
CA GLU A 17 0.65 23.42 -11.77
C GLU A 17 1.52 22.36 -11.08
N ALA A 18 1.03 21.13 -10.99
CA ALA A 18 1.77 20.04 -10.34
C ALA A 18 3.06 19.65 -11.07
N LEU A 19 3.22 19.93 -12.37
CA LEU A 19 4.48 19.73 -13.08
C LEU A 19 5.56 20.73 -12.66
N GLY A 20 5.16 21.92 -12.18
CA GLY A 20 6.08 22.95 -11.67
C GLY A 20 6.62 22.66 -10.26
N GLU A 21 6.12 21.62 -9.60
CA GLU A 21 6.53 21.20 -8.27
C GLU A 21 7.33 19.88 -8.36
N GLY A 22 8.41 19.73 -7.58
CA GLY A 22 9.29 18.55 -7.63
C GLY A 22 8.62 17.25 -7.18
N GLY A 23 8.87 16.15 -7.90
CA GLY A 23 8.24 14.84 -7.70
C GLY A 23 7.23 14.44 -8.78
N CYS A 24 6.51 13.34 -8.56
CA CYS A 24 5.51 12.83 -9.50
C CYS A 24 4.17 13.58 -9.36
N PRO A 25 3.68 14.27 -10.41
CA PRO A 25 2.45 15.08 -10.33
C PRO A 25 1.21 14.23 -10.02
N VAL A 26 1.16 13.00 -10.53
CA VAL A 26 0.03 12.07 -10.30
C VAL A 26 0.02 11.58 -8.85
N CYS A 27 1.18 11.23 -8.28
CA CYS A 27 1.29 10.89 -6.86
C CYS A 27 0.81 12.04 -5.98
N ARG A 28 1.29 13.27 -6.23
CA ARG A 28 0.94 14.43 -5.42
C ARG A 28 -0.55 14.72 -5.46
N LEU A 29 -1.13 14.82 -6.64
CA LEU A 29 -2.55 15.13 -6.80
C LEU A 29 -3.46 14.00 -6.28
N GLY A 30 -3.04 12.75 -6.42
CA GLY A 30 -3.71 11.59 -5.84
C GLY A 30 -3.73 11.63 -4.30
N LEU A 31 -2.57 11.82 -3.67
CA LEU A 31 -2.45 11.94 -2.21
C LEU A 31 -3.24 13.13 -1.67
N LYS A 32 -3.19 14.28 -2.36
CA LYS A 32 -3.97 15.47 -2.01
C LYS A 32 -5.49 15.22 -2.08
N ALA A 33 -5.94 14.40 -3.04
CA ALA A 33 -7.34 14.00 -3.14
C ALA A 33 -7.75 13.09 -1.97
N VAL A 34 -6.92 12.08 -1.65
CA VAL A 34 -7.16 11.20 -0.48
C VAL A 34 -7.22 11.98 0.82
N TRP A 35 -6.27 12.89 1.05
CA TRP A 35 -6.27 13.70 2.27
C TRP A 35 -7.57 14.50 2.41
N ARG A 36 -8.05 15.12 1.33
CA ARG A 36 -9.35 15.83 1.31
C ARG A 36 -10.54 14.92 1.56
N ASP A 37 -10.53 13.70 1.00
CA ASP A 37 -11.60 12.72 1.22
C ASP A 37 -11.63 12.24 2.68
N LEU A 38 -10.45 12.04 3.31
CA LEU A 38 -10.33 11.66 4.72
C LEU A 38 -10.76 12.81 5.66
N ASP A 39 -10.37 14.05 5.34
CA ASP A 39 -10.77 15.25 6.08
C ASP A 39 -12.29 15.46 6.03
N ALA A 40 -12.88 15.37 4.83
CA ALA A 40 -14.33 15.44 4.64
C ALA A 40 -15.07 14.30 5.38
N LEU A 41 -14.48 13.10 5.43
CA LEU A 41 -15.05 11.99 6.19
C LEU A 41 -15.15 12.36 7.66
N SER A 42 -14.07 12.86 8.26
CA SER A 42 -14.00 13.25 9.67
C SER A 42 -14.98 14.38 10.02
N TYR A 43 -15.03 15.43 9.19
CA TYR A 43 -15.83 16.62 9.48
C TYR A 43 -17.33 16.43 9.24
N GLU A 44 -17.73 15.73 8.16
CA GLU A 44 -19.13 15.73 7.70
C GLU A 44 -19.75 14.33 7.60
N CYS A 45 -18.95 13.28 7.36
CA CYS A 45 -19.47 11.98 6.93
C CYS A 45 -19.23 10.82 7.91
N VAL A 46 -18.74 11.06 9.13
CA VAL A 46 -18.53 10.00 10.16
C VAL A 46 -19.80 9.21 10.45
N ASN A 47 -20.97 9.85 10.33
CA ASN A 47 -22.28 9.23 10.55
C ASN A 47 -23.05 8.96 9.24
N ASP A 48 -22.48 9.25 8.07
CA ASP A 48 -23.13 9.00 6.78
C ASP A 48 -23.33 7.48 6.56
N PRO A 49 -24.57 7.00 6.32
CA PRO A 49 -24.84 5.57 6.19
C PRO A 49 -24.07 4.88 5.06
N VAL A 50 -23.83 5.57 3.93
CA VAL A 50 -23.14 5.01 2.77
C VAL A 50 -21.66 4.81 3.10
N SER A 51 -21.00 5.86 3.59
CA SER A 51 -19.60 5.84 4.01
C SER A 51 -19.36 4.77 5.08
N ARG A 52 -20.28 4.63 6.02
CA ARG A 52 -20.21 3.60 7.08
C ARG A 52 -20.39 2.18 6.56
N ALA A 53 -21.28 1.97 5.59
CA ALA A 53 -21.42 0.66 4.95
C ALA A 53 -20.15 0.26 4.17
N GLU A 54 -19.54 1.20 3.44
CA GLU A 54 -18.28 0.95 2.72
C GLU A 54 -17.13 0.61 3.68
N LEU A 55 -16.97 1.39 4.76
CA LEU A 55 -15.96 1.12 5.79
C LEU A 55 -16.20 -0.23 6.48
N ARG A 56 -17.45 -0.58 6.82
CA ARG A 56 -17.77 -1.88 7.42
C ARG A 56 -17.42 -3.04 6.49
N ALA A 57 -17.71 -2.91 5.19
CA ALA A 57 -17.38 -3.93 4.18
C ALA A 57 -15.87 -4.08 3.99
N ALA A 58 -15.12 -2.97 4.02
CA ALA A 58 -13.66 -2.97 3.94
C ALA A 58 -12.96 -3.35 5.27
N ARG A 59 -13.72 -3.54 6.35
CA ARG A 59 -13.19 -3.68 7.73
C ARG A 59 -12.34 -2.48 8.15
N GLY A 60 -12.72 -1.29 7.70
CA GLY A 60 -12.05 -0.02 7.96
C GLY A 60 -11.10 0.40 6.84
N PHE A 61 -10.18 1.28 7.20
CA PHE A 61 -9.08 1.66 6.31
C PHE A 61 -7.95 0.64 6.38
N CYS A 62 -7.16 0.60 5.31
CA CYS A 62 -5.94 -0.17 5.33
C CYS A 62 -4.90 0.42 6.28
N ASN A 63 -3.89 -0.34 6.70
CA ASN A 63 -2.79 0.07 7.57
C ASN A 63 -2.32 1.50 7.27
N TYR A 64 -1.87 1.75 6.03
CA TYR A 64 -1.42 3.08 5.65
C TYR A 64 -2.49 4.18 5.87
N HIS A 65 -3.71 3.99 5.37
CA HIS A 65 -4.77 5.01 5.45
C HIS A 65 -5.40 5.12 6.85
N ALA A 66 -5.38 4.06 7.65
CA ALA A 66 -5.82 4.07 9.04
C ALA A 66 -4.87 4.93 9.88
N TRP A 67 -3.56 4.71 9.72
CA TRP A 67 -2.54 5.54 10.37
C TRP A 67 -2.50 6.96 9.79
N GLN A 68 -2.76 7.14 8.49
CA GLN A 68 -2.94 8.48 7.92
C GLN A 68 -4.12 9.21 8.56
N PHE A 69 -5.26 8.54 8.72
CA PHE A 69 -6.43 9.12 9.36
C PHE A 69 -6.15 9.53 10.81
N ALA A 70 -5.50 8.66 11.60
CA ALA A 70 -5.15 9.00 12.98
C ALA A 70 -4.08 10.10 13.11
N ASP A 71 -3.02 10.03 12.29
CA ASP A 71 -1.84 10.87 12.47
C ASP A 71 -1.88 12.19 11.68
N GLU A 72 -2.70 12.30 10.64
CA GLU A 72 -2.76 13.53 9.82
C GLU A 72 -4.10 14.27 9.95
N ILE A 73 -5.21 13.55 10.15
CA ILE A 73 -6.53 14.18 10.37
C ILE A 73 -6.78 14.44 11.87
N HIS A 74 -6.15 13.66 12.76
CA HIS A 74 -6.19 13.82 14.22
C HIS A 74 -7.60 13.78 14.85
N ASP A 75 -8.50 12.98 14.28
CA ASP A 75 -9.87 12.85 14.77
C ASP A 75 -10.06 11.62 15.67
N GLY A 76 -9.85 11.81 16.98
CA GLY A 76 -10.05 10.75 17.96
C GLY A 76 -11.50 10.27 18.06
N LEU A 77 -12.49 11.17 17.96
CA LEU A 77 -13.91 10.81 18.07
C LEU A 77 -14.43 10.10 16.82
N GLY A 78 -14.14 10.60 15.63
CA GLY A 78 -14.51 9.93 14.39
C GLY A 78 -13.84 8.58 14.25
N THR A 79 -12.57 8.46 14.64
CA THR A 79 -11.87 7.17 14.73
C THR A 79 -12.63 6.23 15.66
N ALA A 80 -12.96 6.66 16.87
CA ALA A 80 -13.67 5.81 17.82
C ALA A 80 -15.03 5.35 17.28
N ILE A 81 -15.80 6.25 16.66
CA ILE A 81 -17.12 5.96 16.10
C ILE A 81 -17.03 4.93 14.97
N ILE A 82 -16.11 5.12 14.02
CA ILE A 82 -15.90 4.23 12.87
C ILE A 82 -15.44 2.86 13.36
N TYR A 83 -14.41 2.81 14.20
CA TYR A 83 -13.83 1.54 14.62
C TYR A 83 -14.69 0.79 15.64
N ARG A 84 -15.55 1.45 16.43
CA ARG A 84 -16.56 0.75 17.25
C ARG A 84 -17.54 -0.04 16.39
N ASP A 85 -18.00 0.52 15.28
CA ASP A 85 -18.90 -0.16 14.34
C ASP A 85 -18.23 -1.37 13.67
N ILE A 86 -16.97 -1.21 13.27
CA ILE A 86 -16.16 -2.30 12.73
C ILE A 86 -15.96 -3.41 13.77
N THR A 87 -15.58 -3.05 15.01
CA THR A 87 -15.41 -4.00 16.12
C THR A 87 -16.72 -4.73 16.45
N ASN A 88 -17.85 -4.02 16.50
CA ASN A 88 -19.17 -4.62 16.67
C ASN A 88 -19.48 -5.64 15.56
N THR A 89 -19.12 -5.31 14.32
CA THR A 89 -19.31 -6.22 13.17
C THR A 89 -18.46 -7.48 13.31
N MET A 90 -17.21 -7.34 13.77
CA MET A 90 -16.32 -8.49 14.02
C MET A 90 -16.83 -9.37 15.16
N LEU A 91 -17.29 -8.75 16.26
CA LEU A 91 -17.90 -9.47 17.38
C LEU A 91 -19.18 -10.22 16.96
N HIS A 92 -19.97 -9.65 16.04
CA HIS A 92 -21.13 -10.34 15.49
C HIS A 92 -20.73 -11.58 14.68
N VAL A 93 -19.69 -11.48 13.84
CA VAL A 93 -19.13 -12.61 13.10
C VAL A 93 -18.62 -13.70 14.07
N LEU A 94 -17.95 -13.32 15.16
CA LEU A 94 -17.43 -14.24 16.17
C LEU A 94 -18.53 -14.90 17.02
N GLY A 95 -19.67 -14.23 17.18
CA GLY A 95 -20.84 -14.75 17.89
C GLY A 95 -21.68 -15.75 17.08
N ALA A 96 -21.41 -15.91 15.78
CA ALA A 96 -22.08 -16.90 14.95
C ALA A 96 -21.55 -18.31 15.26
N ALA A 97 -22.41 -19.19 15.79
CA ALA A 97 -22.06 -20.57 16.08
C ALA A 97 -21.66 -21.35 14.80
N ASP A 98 -20.80 -22.36 14.97
CA ASP A 98 -20.48 -23.41 13.99
C ASP A 98 -19.62 -23.01 12.77
N LEU A 99 -18.93 -21.88 12.79
CA LEU A 99 -18.00 -21.53 11.72
C LEU A 99 -16.69 -22.32 11.83
N ARG A 100 -16.33 -23.04 10.76
CA ARG A 100 -14.99 -23.62 10.59
C ARG A 100 -13.92 -22.50 10.60
N PRO A 101 -12.72 -22.72 11.14
CA PRO A 101 -11.68 -21.68 11.26
C PRO A 101 -11.39 -20.93 9.96
N ALA A 102 -11.28 -21.64 8.84
CA ALA A 102 -11.08 -21.02 7.52
C ALA A 102 -12.25 -20.12 7.08
N SER A 103 -13.50 -20.50 7.40
CA SER A 103 -14.68 -19.68 7.09
C SER A 103 -14.72 -18.43 7.96
N LEU A 104 -14.40 -18.58 9.25
CA LEU A 104 -14.29 -17.44 10.17
C LEU A 104 -13.20 -16.46 9.71
N ALA A 105 -12.00 -16.97 9.36
CA ALA A 105 -10.90 -16.17 8.84
C ALA A 105 -11.27 -15.41 7.56
N ALA A 106 -12.08 -16.01 6.68
CA ALA A 106 -12.59 -15.38 5.47
C ALA A 106 -13.62 -14.28 5.77
N GLN A 107 -14.52 -14.48 6.75
CA GLN A 107 -15.52 -13.47 7.13
C GLN A 107 -14.91 -12.27 7.89
N LEU A 108 -13.85 -12.50 8.65
CA LEU A 108 -13.08 -11.44 9.31
C LEU A 108 -12.22 -10.65 8.31
N ALA A 109 -11.97 -11.18 7.11
CA ALA A 109 -11.26 -10.46 6.06
C ALA A 109 -12.06 -9.24 5.56
N PRO A 110 -11.37 -8.20 5.05
CA PRO A 110 -11.99 -7.20 4.19
C PRO A 110 -12.75 -7.86 3.04
N GLN A 111 -14.02 -7.49 2.86
CA GLN A 111 -14.86 -7.96 1.75
C GLN A 111 -14.83 -6.99 0.56
N GLN A 112 -14.27 -5.79 0.77
CA GLN A 112 -14.02 -4.78 -0.25
C GLN A 112 -12.67 -4.13 -0.01
N GLU A 113 -12.14 -3.46 -1.03
CA GLU A 113 -10.94 -2.65 -0.91
C GLU A 113 -11.17 -1.44 0.00
N CYS A 114 -10.09 -1.02 0.65
CA CYS A 114 -10.04 0.22 1.42
C CYS A 114 -10.59 1.40 0.58
N PRO A 115 -11.61 2.14 1.06
CA PRO A 115 -12.21 3.25 0.33
C PRO A 115 -11.22 4.34 -0.08
N ALA A 116 -10.22 4.62 0.77
CA ALA A 116 -9.15 5.57 0.47
C ALA A 116 -8.20 5.06 -0.62
N CYS A 117 -7.84 3.77 -0.63
CA CYS A 117 -7.07 3.18 -1.74
C CYS A 117 -7.83 3.28 -3.08
N ARG A 118 -9.13 2.98 -3.07
CA ARG A 118 -9.99 3.09 -4.25
C ARG A 118 -10.15 4.54 -4.70
N GLY A 119 -10.23 5.49 -3.76
CA GLY A 119 -10.24 6.93 -4.03
C GLY A 119 -8.92 7.41 -4.66
N LEU A 120 -7.79 6.93 -4.14
CA LEU A 120 -6.46 7.20 -4.66
C LEU A 120 -6.32 6.72 -6.10
N GLU A 121 -6.63 5.45 -6.37
CA GLU A 121 -6.51 4.88 -7.71
C GLU A 121 -7.38 5.64 -8.73
N ARG A 122 -8.64 5.92 -8.38
CA ARG A 122 -9.54 6.73 -9.24
C ARG A 122 -8.98 8.12 -9.51
N SER A 123 -8.41 8.76 -8.48
CA SER A 123 -7.82 10.09 -8.61
C SER A 123 -6.56 10.08 -9.47
N CYS A 124 -5.62 9.17 -9.18
CA CYS A 124 -4.40 8.99 -9.97
C CYS A 124 -4.72 8.74 -11.45
N ARG A 125 -5.65 7.82 -11.73
CA ARG A 125 -6.09 7.52 -13.10
C ARG A 125 -6.68 8.75 -13.79
N ARG A 126 -7.51 9.54 -13.11
CA ARG A 126 -8.09 10.79 -13.66
C ARG A 126 -7.01 11.80 -14.02
N TYR A 127 -6.04 12.03 -13.14
CA TYR A 127 -4.95 12.98 -13.38
C TYR A 127 -3.99 12.48 -14.47
N LEU A 128 -3.70 11.18 -14.51
CA LEU A 128 -2.89 10.56 -15.56
C LEU A 128 -3.56 10.67 -16.93
N ASP A 129 -4.86 10.35 -17.03
CA ASP A 129 -5.60 10.50 -18.29
C ASP A 129 -5.60 11.95 -18.78
N THR A 130 -5.76 12.91 -17.87
CA THR A 130 -5.69 14.34 -18.17
C THR A 130 -4.30 14.74 -18.64
N LEU A 131 -3.23 14.28 -17.96
CA LEU A 131 -1.85 14.51 -18.37
C LEU A 131 -1.62 14.01 -19.80
N LEU A 132 -2.03 12.79 -20.12
CA LEU A 132 -1.90 12.19 -21.45
C LEU A 132 -2.72 12.92 -22.52
N GLU A 133 -3.83 13.58 -22.16
CA GLU A 133 -4.59 14.46 -23.06
C GLU A 133 -3.81 15.72 -23.43
N GLN A 134 -3.18 16.34 -22.44
CA GLN A 134 -2.42 17.58 -22.62
C GLN A 134 -1.11 17.37 -23.39
N MET A 135 -0.62 16.13 -23.55
CA MET A 135 0.59 15.84 -24.35
C MET A 135 0.50 16.27 -25.81
N SER A 136 -0.71 16.54 -26.33
CA SER A 136 -0.89 17.11 -27.67
C SER A 136 -0.38 18.56 -27.79
N ASP A 137 -0.37 19.32 -26.69
CA ASP A 137 0.13 20.69 -26.62
C ASP A 137 1.69 20.72 -26.55
N PRO A 138 2.38 21.40 -27.49
CA PRO A 138 3.83 21.58 -27.44
C PRO A 138 4.35 22.24 -26.16
N SER A 139 3.63 23.22 -25.61
CA SER A 139 4.05 23.92 -24.40
C SER A 139 4.01 22.99 -23.18
N PHE A 140 2.96 22.19 -23.06
CA PHE A 140 2.82 21.17 -22.03
C PHE A 140 3.94 20.12 -22.12
N ARG A 141 4.26 19.64 -23.32
CA ARG A 141 5.37 18.68 -23.52
C ARG A 141 6.72 19.25 -23.08
N ALA A 142 6.99 20.51 -23.41
CA ALA A 142 8.22 21.17 -23.00
C ALA A 142 8.31 21.26 -21.45
N HIS A 143 7.18 21.59 -20.80
CA HIS A 143 7.11 21.63 -19.34
C HIS A 143 7.29 20.24 -18.71
N TYR A 144 6.67 19.20 -19.28
CA TYR A 144 6.85 17.82 -18.82
C TYR A 144 8.31 17.35 -18.92
N VAL A 145 9.02 17.68 -20.01
CA VAL A 145 10.43 17.30 -20.19
C VAL A 145 11.34 18.03 -19.20
N ALA A 146 10.99 19.26 -18.80
CA ALA A 146 11.76 20.05 -17.85
C ALA A 146 11.52 19.65 -16.38
N CYS A 147 10.46 18.91 -16.09
CA CYS A 147 10.11 18.50 -14.73
C CYS A 147 10.63 17.09 -14.39
N ASP A 148 10.35 16.67 -13.17
CA ASP A 148 10.66 15.34 -12.66
C ASP A 148 9.87 14.20 -13.36
N GLY A 149 8.73 14.51 -13.95
CA GLY A 149 7.89 13.55 -14.67
C GLY A 149 7.27 12.48 -13.77
N LEU A 150 6.83 11.37 -14.37
CA LEU A 150 6.15 10.29 -13.66
C LEU A 150 7.14 9.40 -12.86
N CYS A 151 6.74 8.93 -11.68
CA CYS A 151 7.43 7.82 -11.02
C CYS A 151 7.25 6.52 -11.81
N LEU A 152 8.10 5.51 -11.60
CA LEU A 152 8.09 4.25 -12.35
C LEU A 152 6.70 3.57 -12.35
N PRO A 153 5.96 3.49 -11.23
CA PRO A 153 4.60 2.93 -11.24
C PRO A 153 3.63 3.70 -12.15
N HIS A 154 3.59 5.03 -12.05
CA HIS A 154 2.72 5.85 -12.90
C HIS A 154 3.23 5.96 -14.34
N LEU A 155 4.53 5.79 -14.58
CA LEU A 155 5.09 5.65 -15.92
C LEU A 155 4.57 4.36 -16.57
N VAL A 156 4.64 3.23 -15.87
CA VAL A 156 4.13 1.95 -16.40
C VAL A 156 2.65 2.06 -16.76
N GLU A 157 1.83 2.68 -15.91
CA GLU A 157 0.43 2.94 -16.23
C GLU A 157 0.29 3.91 -17.42
N GLY A 158 1.09 4.98 -17.47
CA GLY A 158 1.09 5.97 -18.54
C GLY A 158 1.46 5.37 -19.90
N LEU A 159 2.49 4.52 -19.95
CA LEU A 159 2.96 3.85 -21.17
C LEU A 159 1.89 2.89 -21.72
N GLN A 160 1.13 2.19 -20.86
CA GLN A 160 0.02 1.34 -21.30
C GLN A 160 -1.15 2.13 -21.90
N ARG A 161 -1.25 3.43 -21.57
CA ARG A 161 -2.36 4.32 -21.93
C ARG A 161 -1.95 5.39 -22.94
N ALA A 162 -0.68 5.43 -23.35
CA ALA A 162 -0.15 6.39 -24.30
C ALA A 162 -1.00 6.45 -25.58
N ARG A 163 -1.20 7.67 -26.11
CA ARG A 163 -2.08 7.90 -27.27
C ARG A 163 -1.38 7.67 -28.59
N SER A 164 -0.05 7.79 -28.60
CA SER A 164 0.82 7.63 -29.76
C SER A 164 2.18 7.05 -29.35
N TRP A 165 2.95 6.53 -30.31
CA TRP A 165 4.34 6.12 -30.06
C TRP A 165 5.23 7.29 -29.70
N ARG A 166 4.90 8.50 -30.16
CA ARG A 166 5.60 9.73 -29.76
C ARG A 166 5.43 10.00 -28.26
N ASP A 167 4.21 9.88 -27.73
CA ASP A 167 3.96 10.06 -26.30
C ASP A 167 4.65 8.96 -25.49
N PHE A 168 4.58 7.71 -25.97
CA PHE A 168 5.27 6.58 -25.36
C PHE A 168 6.79 6.82 -25.26
N ASP A 169 7.43 7.19 -26.38
CA ASP A 169 8.87 7.45 -26.43
C ASP A 169 9.25 8.65 -25.54
N LEU A 170 8.46 9.74 -25.55
CA LEU A 170 8.74 10.89 -24.71
C LEU A 170 8.70 10.53 -23.22
N LEU A 171 7.65 9.84 -22.77
CA LEU A 171 7.51 9.40 -21.38
C LEU A 171 8.66 8.46 -20.97
N ALA A 172 8.97 7.46 -21.81
CA ALA A 172 10.05 6.51 -21.58
C ALA A 172 11.43 7.19 -21.54
N SER A 173 11.68 8.12 -22.46
CA SER A 173 12.93 8.88 -22.55
C SER A 173 13.16 9.76 -21.34
N ALA A 174 12.15 10.54 -20.96
CA ALA A 174 12.23 11.46 -19.82
C ALA A 174 12.56 10.67 -18.54
N PHE A 175 11.88 9.55 -18.31
CA PHE A 175 12.18 8.73 -17.14
C PHE A 175 13.57 8.07 -17.22
N ALA A 176 13.97 7.53 -18.37
CA ALA A 176 15.30 6.91 -18.51
C ALA A 176 16.43 7.90 -18.23
N GLN A 177 16.32 9.14 -18.74
CA GLN A 177 17.27 10.22 -18.46
C GLN A 177 17.31 10.55 -16.96
N ARG A 178 16.14 10.73 -16.33
CA ARG A 178 16.04 11.00 -14.89
C ARG A 178 16.61 9.86 -14.04
N ALA A 179 16.27 8.62 -14.36
CA ALA A 179 16.77 7.44 -13.63
C ALA A 179 18.30 7.29 -13.76
N THR A 180 18.88 7.60 -14.92
CA THR A 180 20.33 7.64 -15.09
C THR A 180 20.96 8.75 -14.26
N ALA A 181 20.38 9.95 -14.23
CA ALA A 181 20.88 11.07 -13.42
C ALA A 181 20.79 10.77 -11.91
N LEU A 182 19.70 10.17 -11.45
CA LEU A 182 19.49 9.84 -10.03
C LEU A 182 20.31 8.62 -9.56
N ALA A 183 20.77 7.77 -10.48
CA ALA A 183 21.61 6.62 -10.15
C ALA A 183 23.06 7.01 -9.82
N ASP A 184 23.48 8.24 -10.12
CA ASP A 184 24.80 8.75 -9.76
C ASP A 184 24.87 8.97 -8.23
N PRO A 185 25.73 8.23 -7.50
CA PRO A 185 25.86 8.34 -6.04
C PRO A 185 26.34 9.72 -5.57
N ALA A 186 26.87 10.57 -6.45
CA ALA A 186 27.29 11.93 -6.13
C ALA A 186 26.13 12.97 -6.17
N GLY A 187 24.97 12.63 -6.77
CA GLY A 187 24.01 13.64 -7.24
C GLY A 187 22.62 13.65 -6.61
N ALA A 188 22.12 12.53 -6.08
CA ALA A 188 20.70 12.43 -5.67
C ALA A 188 20.51 12.10 -4.19
N ASP A 189 19.59 12.81 -3.54
CA ASP A 189 19.09 12.40 -2.24
C ASP A 189 18.26 11.10 -2.39
N ALA A 190 18.31 10.26 -1.35
CA ALA A 190 17.65 8.95 -1.38
C ALA A 190 16.13 9.04 -1.51
N ALA A 191 15.50 10.13 -1.05
CA ALA A 191 14.05 10.32 -1.09
C ALA A 191 13.57 10.59 -2.52
N THR A 192 14.29 11.41 -3.29
CA THR A 192 14.02 11.65 -4.71
C THR A 192 14.14 10.36 -5.52
N LEU A 193 15.17 9.55 -5.25
CA LEU A 193 15.34 8.23 -5.89
C LEU A 193 14.24 7.24 -5.48
N ALA A 194 13.87 7.21 -4.20
CA ALA A 194 12.75 6.42 -3.70
C ALA A 194 11.43 6.82 -4.36
N GLU A 195 11.15 8.11 -4.47
CA GLU A 195 9.94 8.60 -5.14
C GLU A 195 9.94 8.26 -6.63
N ALA A 196 11.06 8.42 -7.33
CA ALA A 196 11.16 8.07 -8.74
C ALA A 196 10.90 6.58 -8.99
N LEU A 197 11.38 5.68 -8.13
CA LEU A 197 11.26 4.23 -8.33
C LEU A 197 9.97 3.61 -7.76
N ALA A 198 9.50 4.10 -6.62
CA ALA A 198 8.39 3.51 -5.87
C ALA A 198 7.15 4.42 -5.82
N GLY A 199 7.25 5.67 -6.27
CA GLY A 199 6.24 6.70 -6.07
C GLY A 199 6.32 7.35 -4.69
N ALA A 200 5.62 8.46 -4.50
CA ALA A 200 5.52 9.11 -3.19
C ALA A 200 4.94 8.14 -2.15
N ARG A 201 5.30 8.30 -0.89
CA ARG A 201 4.86 7.39 0.20
C ARG A 201 3.34 7.30 0.22
N GLY A 202 2.81 6.08 0.10
CA GLY A 202 1.36 5.84 0.09
C GLY A 202 0.65 6.11 -1.23
N ALA A 203 1.32 6.69 -2.23
CA ALA A 203 0.69 7.02 -3.52
C ALA A 203 0.49 5.80 -4.44
N VAL A 204 1.02 4.64 -4.08
CA VAL A 204 1.03 3.42 -4.91
C VAL A 204 0.77 2.20 -4.04
N HIS A 205 -0.32 1.48 -4.30
CA HIS A 205 -0.68 0.27 -3.56
C HIS A 205 -0.44 -1.05 -4.34
N SER A 206 -0.24 -1.00 -5.66
CA SER A 206 -0.39 -2.17 -6.54
C SER A 206 0.82 -2.48 -7.43
N PHE A 207 1.99 -1.92 -7.14
CA PHE A 207 3.22 -2.20 -7.91
C PHE A 207 3.97 -3.41 -7.32
N GLU A 208 3.28 -4.54 -7.19
CA GLU A 208 3.88 -5.83 -6.80
C GLU A 208 4.01 -6.73 -8.05
N ALA A 209 5.06 -7.55 -8.10
CA ALA A 209 5.16 -8.62 -9.11
C ALA A 209 3.97 -9.59 -8.97
N PRO A 210 3.44 -10.16 -10.07
CA PRO A 210 2.47 -11.25 -9.97
C PRO A 210 3.06 -12.35 -9.10
N SER A 211 2.28 -12.83 -8.13
CA SER A 211 2.68 -13.91 -7.22
C SER A 211 3.14 -15.13 -8.03
N LEU A 212 4.44 -15.38 -8.05
CA LEU A 212 4.98 -16.66 -8.50
C LEU A 212 4.66 -17.68 -7.41
N GLU A 213 3.69 -18.54 -7.66
CA GLU A 213 3.64 -19.83 -6.96
C GLU A 213 4.88 -20.61 -7.39
N GLY A 214 5.84 -20.74 -6.47
CA GLY A 214 7.03 -21.53 -6.70
C GLY A 214 8.30 -20.81 -6.26
N ASP A 215 8.96 -21.45 -5.29
CA ASP A 215 10.34 -21.22 -4.89
C ASP A 215 10.62 -19.87 -4.21
N THR A 216 10.26 -19.81 -2.92
CA THR A 216 10.99 -18.97 -1.96
C THR A 216 12.41 -19.51 -1.88
N GLY A 217 13.24 -19.17 -2.88
CA GLY A 217 14.62 -19.62 -2.97
C GLY A 217 15.27 -19.52 -1.60
N ALA A 218 15.86 -20.63 -1.15
CA ALA A 218 16.35 -20.80 0.21
C ALA A 218 17.30 -19.66 0.62
N TRP A 219 16.76 -18.66 1.32
CA TRP A 219 17.54 -17.68 2.04
C TRP A 219 17.98 -18.34 3.35
N ASP A 220 19.26 -18.23 3.69
CA ASP A 220 19.83 -18.73 4.95
C ASP A 220 19.30 -17.92 6.14
N MET A 221 18.14 -18.35 6.65
CA MET A 221 17.32 -17.65 7.66
C MET A 221 18.04 -17.50 9.01
N ASP A 222 18.97 -18.40 9.34
CA ASP A 222 19.69 -18.42 10.62
C ASP A 222 20.64 -17.21 10.78
N ARG A 223 21.02 -16.57 9.67
CA ARG A 223 21.92 -15.41 9.66
C ARG A 223 21.21 -14.06 9.86
N LEU A 224 19.87 -14.03 9.82
CA LEU A 224 19.05 -12.80 9.69
C LEU A 224 18.26 -12.41 10.96
N MET A 225 18.26 -13.25 12.00
CA MET A 225 17.44 -13.02 13.19
C MET A 225 18.19 -12.29 14.31
N GLY A 226 17.86 -11.01 14.52
CA GLY A 226 18.23 -10.24 15.72
C GLY A 226 17.28 -10.50 16.91
N LYS A 227 17.79 -10.32 18.14
CA LYS A 227 17.00 -10.39 19.38
C LYS A 227 16.24 -9.07 19.59
N ALA A 228 14.95 -9.15 19.90
CA ALA A 228 14.08 -8.00 20.16
C ALA A 228 14.24 -7.49 21.60
N ASP A 229 14.12 -6.17 21.80
CA ASP A 229 14.09 -5.49 23.09
C ASP A 229 12.64 -5.04 23.42
N PRO A 230 12.06 -5.46 24.56
CA PRO A 230 10.70 -5.09 24.93
C PRO A 230 10.65 -4.04 26.05
N GLN A 231 10.13 -2.84 25.78
CA GLN A 231 9.30 -1.98 26.68
C GLN A 231 9.10 -0.57 26.04
N ALA A 232 7.98 0.14 26.19
CA ALA A 232 7.04 0.22 27.32
C ALA A 232 5.55 0.36 26.87
N GLY A 233 4.64 -0.13 27.73
CA GLY A 233 3.19 -0.23 27.54
C GLY A 233 2.81 -1.58 26.91
N GLN A 234 2.03 -2.44 27.59
CA GLN A 234 1.71 -3.79 27.07
C GLN A 234 1.14 -3.73 25.64
N PRO A 235 1.59 -4.63 24.74
CA PRO A 235 2.09 -4.16 23.47
C PRO A 235 1.07 -4.24 22.34
N PRO A 236 1.29 -3.46 21.26
CA PRO A 236 0.73 -3.82 19.96
C PRO A 236 0.97 -5.31 19.69
N CYS A 237 0.03 -5.94 18.99
CA CYS A 237 0.05 -7.36 18.60
C CYS A 237 1.48 -7.96 18.56
N PRO A 238 1.77 -9.04 19.32
CA PRO A 238 3.14 -9.56 19.46
C PRO A 238 3.79 -9.93 18.12
N VAL A 239 2.97 -10.37 17.16
CA VAL A 239 3.40 -10.64 15.79
C VAL A 239 3.79 -9.35 15.07
N CYS A 240 2.98 -8.29 15.15
CA CYS A 240 3.34 -6.97 14.60
C CYS A 240 4.67 -6.46 15.17
N SER A 241 4.86 -6.58 16.48
CA SER A 241 6.10 -6.15 17.16
C SER A 241 7.31 -6.93 16.66
N ARG A 242 7.21 -8.26 16.56
CA ARG A 242 8.28 -9.11 16.04
C ARG A 242 8.61 -8.78 14.59
N VAL A 243 7.60 -8.70 13.72
CA VAL A 243 7.77 -8.32 12.30
C VAL A 243 8.47 -6.98 12.18
N ALA A 244 7.99 -5.93 12.87
CA ALA A 244 8.57 -4.59 12.80
C ALA A 244 10.05 -4.63 13.17
N SER A 245 10.40 -5.26 14.30
CA SER A 245 11.79 -5.35 14.75
C SER A 245 12.69 -6.09 13.75
N THR A 246 12.22 -7.20 13.17
CA THR A 246 13.02 -8.02 12.26
C THR A 246 13.18 -7.35 10.89
N VAL A 247 12.11 -6.80 10.33
CA VAL A 247 12.14 -6.11 9.03
C VAL A 247 12.98 -4.83 9.12
N ASP A 248 12.83 -4.06 10.19
CA ASP A 248 13.61 -2.82 10.40
C ASP A 248 15.10 -3.12 10.54
N ALA A 249 15.46 -4.14 11.33
CA ALA A 249 16.85 -4.57 11.46
C ALA A 249 17.45 -5.01 10.11
N TRP A 250 16.69 -5.74 9.31
CA TRP A 250 17.11 -6.17 7.97
C TRP A 250 17.32 -4.97 7.03
N LEU A 251 16.35 -4.05 6.95
CA LEU A 251 16.43 -2.85 6.12
C LEU A 251 17.60 -1.92 6.54
N ALA A 252 17.83 -1.78 7.84
CA ALA A 252 18.94 -0.99 8.39
C ALA A 252 20.31 -1.60 8.07
N ALA A 253 20.38 -2.91 7.85
CA ALA A 253 21.62 -3.62 7.49
C ALA A 253 21.94 -3.57 5.99
N LEU A 254 20.97 -3.22 5.12
CA LEU A 254 21.18 -3.18 3.68
C LEU A 254 22.28 -2.19 3.26
N SER A 255 23.00 -2.58 2.21
CA SER A 255 24.05 -1.84 1.51
C SER A 255 23.89 -2.00 0.00
N ALA A 256 24.74 -1.34 -0.79
CA ALA A 256 24.75 -1.51 -2.25
C ALA A 256 24.99 -2.98 -2.66
N ASP A 257 25.85 -3.70 -1.94
CA ASP A 257 26.21 -5.10 -2.23
C ASP A 257 25.10 -6.09 -1.87
N THR A 258 24.26 -5.73 -0.91
CA THR A 258 23.14 -6.56 -0.42
C THR A 258 21.79 -6.06 -0.92
N ALA A 259 21.79 -5.12 -1.88
CA ALA A 259 20.59 -4.48 -2.39
C ALA A 259 19.61 -5.50 -2.99
N PRO A 260 18.36 -5.58 -2.49
CA PRO A 260 17.37 -6.50 -3.04
C PRO A 260 16.98 -6.09 -4.47
N ARG A 261 16.48 -7.07 -5.24
CA ARG A 261 16.01 -6.82 -6.62
C ARG A 261 14.86 -5.82 -6.67
N HIS A 262 13.98 -5.87 -5.67
CA HIS A 262 12.80 -5.02 -5.56
C HIS A 262 12.37 -4.78 -4.11
N LEU A 263 11.99 -3.53 -3.82
CA LEU A 263 11.22 -3.14 -2.64
C LEU A 263 9.93 -2.43 -3.10
N CYS A 264 8.80 -2.79 -2.48
CA CYS A 264 7.54 -2.10 -2.73
C CYS A 264 7.55 -0.69 -2.13
N ASN A 265 6.55 0.14 -2.47
CA ASN A 265 6.45 1.52 -1.95
C ASN A 265 6.64 1.59 -0.43
N THR A 266 5.89 0.80 0.33
CA THR A 266 5.97 0.77 1.80
C THR A 266 7.39 0.49 2.29
N HIS A 267 8.05 -0.54 1.76
CA HIS A 267 9.37 -0.95 2.24
C HIS A 267 10.51 -0.09 1.73
N THR A 268 10.37 0.54 0.56
CA THR A 268 11.30 1.58 0.10
C THR A 268 11.26 2.77 1.04
N TRP A 269 10.08 3.27 1.41
CA TRP A 269 9.98 4.39 2.35
C TRP A 269 10.35 3.99 3.79
N ARG A 270 10.14 2.73 4.18
CA ARG A 270 10.60 2.21 5.48
C ARG A 270 12.13 2.13 5.53
N LEU A 271 12.80 1.72 4.45
CA LEU A 271 14.26 1.73 4.34
C LEU A 271 14.84 3.10 4.70
N LEU A 272 14.31 4.18 4.10
CA LEU A 272 14.76 5.56 4.38
C LEU A 272 14.47 6.00 5.82
N GLN A 273 13.44 5.43 6.46
CA GLN A 273 13.14 5.72 7.86
C GLN A 273 14.13 5.06 8.81
N VAL A 274 14.53 3.82 8.57
CA VAL A 274 15.33 3.04 9.52
C VAL A 274 16.82 3.06 9.20
N ASN A 275 17.19 3.22 7.94
CA ASN A 275 18.58 3.29 7.49
C ASN A 275 19.00 4.76 7.36
N LYS A 276 19.60 5.28 8.43
CA LYS A 276 20.08 6.67 8.53
C LYS A 276 21.51 6.87 8.05
N ARG A 277 22.12 5.85 7.43
CA ARG A 277 23.51 5.93 6.97
C ARG A 277 23.62 6.84 5.73
N PRO A 278 24.69 7.64 5.62
CA PRO A 278 25.05 8.25 4.35
C PRO A 278 25.19 7.16 3.27
N GLY A 279 24.59 7.35 2.11
CA GLY A 279 24.68 6.38 1.00
C GLY A 279 23.55 5.34 0.91
N VAL A 280 22.45 5.46 1.67
CA VAL A 280 21.25 4.60 1.48
C VAL A 280 20.70 4.65 0.05
N ALA A 281 20.95 5.74 -0.69
CA ALA A 281 20.68 5.84 -2.13
C ALA A 281 21.36 4.71 -2.94
N GLY A 282 22.53 4.24 -2.52
CA GLY A 282 23.24 3.12 -3.13
C GLY A 282 22.51 1.78 -3.06
N VAL A 283 21.56 1.61 -2.12
CA VAL A 283 20.67 0.43 -2.07
C VAL A 283 19.64 0.48 -3.20
N LEU A 284 19.22 1.69 -3.62
CA LEU A 284 18.18 1.90 -4.63
C LEU A 284 18.76 2.16 -6.03
N ALA A 285 19.98 2.69 -6.15
CA ALA A 285 20.60 3.04 -7.42
C ALA A 285 20.64 1.88 -8.43
N PRO A 286 20.95 0.62 -8.05
CA PRO A 286 20.90 -0.50 -8.98
C PRO A 286 19.51 -0.72 -9.61
N GLN A 287 18.42 -0.41 -8.90
CA GLN A 287 17.06 -0.50 -9.44
C GLN A 287 16.81 0.58 -10.50
N ALA A 288 17.31 1.81 -10.29
CA ALA A 288 17.24 2.89 -11.27
C ALA A 288 18.04 2.60 -12.54
N VAL A 289 19.26 2.07 -12.40
CA VAL A 289 20.09 1.65 -13.54
C VAL A 289 19.35 0.60 -14.37
N ARG A 290 18.79 -0.44 -13.74
CA ARG A 290 18.02 -1.48 -14.44
C ARG A 290 16.79 -0.92 -15.15
N ALA A 291 16.03 -0.04 -14.50
CA ALA A 291 14.86 0.58 -15.10
C ALA A 291 15.25 1.42 -16.34
N SER A 292 16.31 2.22 -16.25
CA SER A 292 16.83 3.01 -17.37
C SER A 292 17.30 2.12 -18.52
N GLN A 293 18.08 1.08 -18.24
CA GLN A 293 18.57 0.13 -19.24
C GLN A 293 17.42 -0.57 -19.99
N ARG A 294 16.37 -1.00 -19.28
CA ARG A 294 15.19 -1.60 -19.91
C ARG A 294 14.47 -0.62 -20.83
N LEU A 295 14.25 0.63 -20.39
CA LEU A 295 13.63 1.66 -21.22
C LEU A 295 14.45 2.01 -22.46
N GLN A 296 15.78 2.08 -22.33
CA GLN A 296 16.69 2.28 -23.46
C GLN A 296 16.67 1.08 -24.42
N GLY A 297 16.55 -0.14 -23.90
CA GLY A 297 16.40 -1.36 -24.70
C GLY A 297 15.10 -1.43 -25.50
N LEU A 298 14.00 -0.88 -24.97
CA LEU A 298 12.72 -0.77 -25.70
C LEU A 298 12.88 0.08 -26.98
N LYS A 299 13.65 1.17 -26.92
CA LYS A 299 13.96 1.98 -28.11
C LYS A 299 14.72 1.19 -29.17
N ALA A 300 15.66 0.35 -28.77
CA ALA A 300 16.49 -0.43 -29.70
C ALA A 300 15.68 -1.52 -30.43
N ALA A 301 14.65 -2.07 -29.78
CA ALA A 301 13.72 -3.01 -30.41
C ALA A 301 12.79 -2.30 -31.42
N ASP A 302 12.40 -1.06 -31.14
CA ASP A 302 11.52 -0.25 -31.99
C ASP A 302 12.24 0.47 -33.15
N VAL A 303 13.56 0.70 -33.11
CA VAL A 303 14.31 1.23 -34.28
C VAL A 303 14.19 0.30 -35.50
N ARG A 304 13.87 -0.99 -35.32
CA ARG A 304 13.58 -1.92 -36.44
C ARG A 304 12.14 -1.86 -36.97
N VAL A 305 11.23 -1.16 -36.29
CA VAL A 305 9.81 -1.01 -36.71
C VAL A 305 9.47 0.44 -37.08
N ILE A 306 10.21 1.42 -36.53
CA ILE A 306 9.90 2.86 -36.63
C ILE A 306 10.66 3.59 -37.76
N GLY A 307 11.61 2.93 -38.43
CA GLY A 307 12.34 3.51 -39.57
C GLY A 307 11.44 4.02 -40.72
N ASP A 308 10.18 3.56 -40.81
CA ASP A 308 9.18 3.96 -41.81
C ASP A 308 7.83 4.40 -41.19
N ALA A 309 7.83 4.88 -39.94
CA ALA A 309 6.61 5.11 -39.13
C ALA A 309 5.67 6.23 -39.61
N GLY A 310 6.02 6.99 -40.65
CA GLY A 310 5.03 7.81 -41.36
C GLY A 310 3.99 6.99 -42.13
N ARG A 311 4.29 5.72 -42.47
CA ARG A 311 3.40 4.82 -43.24
C ARG A 311 2.83 3.65 -42.43
N LEU A 312 3.50 3.23 -41.35
CA LEU A 312 3.10 2.07 -40.54
C LEU A 312 1.98 2.35 -39.51
N GLU A 313 1.83 3.60 -39.04
CA GLU A 313 0.68 4.00 -38.19
C GLU A 313 -0.67 3.81 -38.91
N ALA A 314 -0.68 3.85 -40.24
CA ALA A 314 -1.87 3.61 -41.06
C ALA A 314 -2.20 2.11 -41.25
N LEU A 315 -1.23 1.20 -41.04
CA LEU A 315 -1.34 -0.23 -41.35
C LEU A 315 -1.50 -1.13 -40.11
N LEU A 316 -0.98 -0.73 -38.95
CA LEU A 316 -1.16 -1.45 -37.69
C LEU A 316 -2.34 -0.85 -36.92
N GLY A 317 -3.51 -1.48 -36.97
CA GLY A 317 -4.69 -1.00 -36.26
C GLY A 317 -4.42 -0.69 -34.76
N ARG A 318 -5.11 0.34 -34.23
CA ARG A 318 -5.04 0.80 -32.82
C ARG A 318 -4.96 -0.31 -31.74
N PRO A 319 -5.64 -1.48 -31.89
CA PRO A 319 -5.53 -2.56 -30.91
C PRO A 319 -4.15 -3.25 -30.86
N ARG A 320 -3.45 -3.39 -31.99
CA ARG A 320 -2.12 -4.02 -32.04
C ARG A 320 -1.07 -3.12 -31.38
N MET A 321 -1.12 -1.82 -31.65
CA MET A 321 -0.26 -0.81 -31.00
C MET A 321 -0.42 -0.84 -29.47
N ARG A 322 -1.67 -0.79 -28.98
CA ARG A 322 -1.94 -0.85 -27.53
C ARG A 322 -1.41 -2.12 -26.87
N ARG A 323 -1.50 -3.28 -27.56
CA ARG A 323 -0.93 -4.54 -27.05
C ARG A 323 0.59 -4.49 -26.98
N ALA A 324 1.26 -3.93 -28.00
CA ALA A 324 2.71 -3.77 -28.02
C ALA A 324 3.20 -2.83 -26.90
N MET A 325 2.58 -1.65 -26.75
CA MET A 325 2.87 -0.72 -25.66
C MET A 325 2.65 -1.36 -24.29
N LYS A 326 1.57 -2.13 -24.13
CA LYS A 326 1.30 -2.86 -22.88
C LYS A 326 2.38 -3.90 -22.58
N ALA A 327 2.76 -4.71 -23.57
CA ALA A 327 3.81 -5.70 -23.41
C ALA A 327 5.16 -5.04 -23.06
N ALA A 328 5.51 -3.94 -23.74
CA ALA A 328 6.71 -3.16 -23.46
C ALA A 328 6.71 -2.58 -22.04
N ALA A 329 5.60 -1.96 -21.61
CA ALA A 329 5.45 -1.42 -20.27
C ALA A 329 5.52 -2.51 -19.17
N GLN A 330 5.02 -3.72 -19.44
CA GLN A 330 5.09 -4.85 -18.51
C GLN A 330 6.52 -5.32 -18.25
N THR A 331 7.48 -5.09 -19.14
CA THR A 331 8.90 -5.41 -18.90
C THR A 331 9.53 -4.58 -17.78
N LEU A 332 8.91 -3.45 -17.44
CA LEU A 332 9.36 -2.54 -16.37
C LEU A 332 8.81 -2.95 -14.99
N LEU A 333 7.89 -3.90 -14.94
CA LEU A 333 7.41 -4.45 -13.68
C LEU A 333 8.56 -5.16 -12.93
N PRO A 334 8.46 -5.27 -11.60
CA PRO A 334 9.44 -6.01 -10.82
C PRO A 334 9.51 -7.47 -11.27
N GLU A 335 10.72 -8.00 -11.45
CA GLU A 335 10.96 -9.42 -11.80
C GLU A 335 10.77 -10.36 -10.60
N ALA A 336 10.73 -9.81 -9.39
CA ALA A 336 10.62 -10.55 -8.14
C ALA A 336 9.67 -9.80 -7.19
N PRO A 337 9.00 -10.52 -6.26
CA PRO A 337 8.23 -9.88 -5.20
C PRO A 337 9.13 -9.03 -4.31
N CYS A 338 8.52 -8.17 -3.51
CA CYS A 338 9.26 -7.36 -2.54
C CYS A 338 9.92 -8.27 -1.49
N ALA A 339 11.24 -8.17 -1.36
CA ALA A 339 12.02 -9.00 -0.43
C ALA A 339 11.61 -8.79 1.05
N ALA A 340 11.34 -7.55 1.46
CA ALA A 340 10.83 -7.27 2.80
C ALA A 340 9.41 -7.83 3.04
N CYS A 341 8.53 -7.82 2.03
CA CYS A 341 7.22 -8.47 2.15
C CYS A 341 7.35 -9.98 2.36
N ALA A 342 8.31 -10.63 1.67
CA ALA A 342 8.59 -12.05 1.86
C ALA A 342 9.13 -12.35 3.26
N LEU A 343 10.08 -11.52 3.75
CA LEU A 343 10.59 -11.62 5.12
C LEU A 343 9.48 -11.43 6.16
N GLN A 344 8.62 -10.42 6.00
CA GLN A 344 7.47 -10.21 6.87
C GLN A 344 6.60 -11.47 6.93
N ALA A 345 6.19 -12.02 5.78
CA ALA A 345 5.33 -13.21 5.74
C ALA A 345 5.97 -14.43 6.44
N ALA A 346 7.28 -14.63 6.29
CA ALA A 346 8.00 -15.70 6.98
C ALA A 346 7.96 -15.51 8.50
N VAL A 347 8.26 -14.30 8.99
CA VAL A 347 8.24 -13.97 10.43
C VAL A 347 6.83 -14.07 11.00
N GLU A 348 5.80 -13.65 10.25
CA GLU A 348 4.40 -13.78 10.64
C GLU A 348 4.03 -15.25 10.88
N ASN A 349 4.34 -16.13 9.91
CA ASN A 349 4.03 -17.56 9.99
C ASN A 349 4.74 -18.23 11.18
N GLU A 350 6.04 -17.96 11.36
CA GLU A 350 6.83 -18.52 12.46
C GLU A 350 6.27 -18.06 13.82
N THR A 351 6.04 -16.76 13.98
CA THR A 351 5.60 -16.19 15.26
C THR A 351 4.19 -16.65 15.61
N VAL A 352 3.26 -16.70 14.65
CA VAL A 352 1.90 -17.21 14.88
C VAL A 352 1.93 -18.69 15.25
N THR A 353 2.73 -19.50 14.56
CA THR A 353 2.87 -20.93 14.88
C THR A 353 3.36 -21.14 16.31
N ALA A 354 4.34 -20.33 16.76
CA ALA A 354 4.83 -20.37 18.12
C ALA A 354 3.76 -19.97 19.15
N ILE A 355 2.98 -18.91 18.89
CA ILE A 355 1.87 -18.48 19.75
C ILE A 355 0.79 -19.57 19.86
N LEU A 356 0.42 -20.17 18.73
CA LEU A 356 -0.54 -21.28 18.67
C LEU A 356 -0.08 -22.48 19.50
N ALA A 357 1.20 -22.84 19.42
CA ALA A 357 1.79 -23.93 20.22
C ALA A 357 1.79 -23.59 21.72
N GLY A 358 2.16 -22.36 22.09
CA GLY A 358 2.13 -21.86 23.46
C GLY A 358 0.72 -21.87 24.05
N ALA A 359 -0.27 -21.38 23.31
CA ALA A 359 -1.68 -21.38 23.72
C ALA A 359 -2.20 -22.80 23.97
N SER A 360 -1.81 -23.78 23.14
CA SER A 360 -2.16 -25.19 23.33
C SER A 360 -1.52 -25.80 24.57
N ALA A 361 -0.39 -25.24 25.01
CA ALA A 361 0.29 -25.60 26.27
C ALA A 361 -0.21 -24.79 27.48
N GLY A 362 -1.27 -23.98 27.33
CA GLY A 362 -1.84 -23.16 28.40
C GLY A 362 -1.08 -21.88 28.71
N GLN A 363 -0.25 -21.39 27.78
CA GLN A 363 0.43 -20.11 27.92
C GLN A 363 -0.47 -18.97 27.41
N ASP A 364 -0.60 -17.92 28.22
CA ASP A 364 -1.26 -16.69 27.78
C ASP A 364 -0.45 -15.98 26.70
N HIS A 365 -1.15 -15.30 25.79
CA HIS A 365 -0.55 -14.39 24.83
C HIS A 365 -1.28 -13.05 24.84
N SER A 366 -0.57 -11.97 24.48
CA SER A 366 -1.21 -10.68 24.22
C SER A 366 -2.13 -10.77 22.99
N ALA A 367 -3.15 -9.91 22.95
CA ALA A 367 -4.13 -9.87 21.86
C ALA A 367 -3.46 -9.73 20.48
N LEU A 368 -3.98 -10.46 19.50
CA LEU A 368 -3.55 -10.38 18.12
C LEU A 368 -4.39 -9.32 17.39
N CYS A 369 -3.77 -8.57 16.47
CA CYS A 369 -4.57 -7.77 15.54
C CYS A 369 -5.39 -8.72 14.64
N VAL A 370 -6.47 -8.23 14.05
CA VAL A 370 -7.40 -9.03 13.24
C VAL A 370 -6.68 -9.75 12.10
N GLN A 371 -5.65 -9.15 11.50
CA GLN A 371 -4.84 -9.81 10.46
C GLN A 371 -4.10 -11.03 11.02
N HIS A 372 -3.44 -10.91 12.16
CA HIS A 372 -2.68 -12.01 12.76
C HIS A 372 -3.57 -13.02 13.46
N PHE A 373 -4.74 -12.62 13.97
CA PHE A 373 -5.79 -13.53 14.40
C PHE A 373 -6.32 -14.38 13.23
N ARG A 374 -6.58 -13.75 12.07
CA ARG A 374 -6.96 -14.50 10.85
C ARG A 374 -5.88 -15.50 10.43
N LEU A 375 -4.60 -15.09 10.49
CA LEU A 375 -3.50 -16.00 10.19
C LEU A 375 -3.44 -17.16 11.21
N ALA A 376 -3.67 -16.88 12.50
CA ALA A 376 -3.76 -17.90 13.54
C ALA A 376 -4.89 -18.92 13.28
N LEU A 377 -6.07 -18.46 12.84
CA LEU A 377 -7.16 -19.34 12.43
C LEU A 377 -6.81 -20.24 11.23
N MET A 378 -6.01 -19.73 10.30
CA MET A 378 -5.57 -20.47 9.10
C MET A 378 -4.45 -21.48 9.41
N LEU A 379 -3.59 -21.19 10.39
CA LEU A 379 -2.47 -22.05 10.79
C LEU A 379 -2.80 -23.01 11.94
N ALA A 380 -3.96 -22.85 12.60
CA ALA A 380 -4.39 -23.74 13.66
C ALA A 380 -4.47 -25.20 13.16
N SER A 381 -3.75 -26.09 13.84
CA SER A 381 -3.62 -27.51 13.49
C SER A 381 -4.81 -28.35 13.97
N SER A 382 -5.64 -27.81 14.86
CA SER A 382 -6.82 -28.50 15.40
C SER A 382 -7.96 -27.53 15.73
N ALA A 383 -9.18 -28.07 15.84
CA ALA A 383 -10.35 -27.29 16.25
C ALA A 383 -10.22 -26.75 17.68
N GLY A 384 -9.58 -27.49 18.60
CA GLY A 384 -9.34 -27.04 19.96
C GLY A 384 -8.39 -25.84 20.02
N GLN A 385 -7.31 -25.87 19.25
CA GLN A 385 -6.37 -24.76 19.14
C GLN A 385 -7.03 -23.51 18.54
N ALA A 386 -7.87 -23.68 17.50
CA ALA A 386 -8.64 -22.57 16.95
C ALA A 386 -9.65 -21.99 17.96
N ALA A 387 -10.33 -22.83 18.74
CA ALA A 387 -11.30 -22.40 19.74
C ALA A 387 -10.66 -21.55 20.85
N LEU A 388 -9.48 -21.94 21.35
CA LEU A 388 -8.74 -21.18 22.36
C LEU A 388 -8.40 -19.76 21.90
N VAL A 389 -7.91 -19.62 20.66
CA VAL A 389 -7.58 -18.30 20.11
C VAL A 389 -8.87 -17.49 19.87
N VAL A 390 -9.94 -18.11 19.36
CA VAL A 390 -11.23 -17.41 19.19
C VAL A 390 -11.75 -16.87 20.52
N GLU A 391 -11.68 -17.65 21.59
CA GLU A 391 -12.12 -17.22 22.92
C GLU A 391 -11.30 -16.02 23.43
N SER A 392 -9.97 -16.13 23.39
CA SER A 392 -9.03 -15.08 23.80
C SER A 392 -9.23 -13.78 23.02
N GLU A 393 -9.28 -13.87 21.68
CA GLU A 393 -9.41 -12.71 20.81
C GLU A 393 -10.81 -12.08 20.88
N THR A 394 -11.86 -12.89 21.13
CA THR A 394 -13.21 -12.36 21.38
C THR A 394 -13.26 -11.55 22.68
N ALA A 395 -12.59 -12.02 23.73
CA ALA A 395 -12.49 -11.29 24.99
C ALA A 395 -11.75 -9.95 24.80
N ALA A 396 -10.62 -9.95 24.09
CA ALA A 396 -9.87 -8.74 23.76
C ALA A 396 -10.71 -7.72 22.96
N LEU A 397 -11.44 -8.18 21.93
CA LEU A 397 -12.31 -7.32 21.13
C LEU A 397 -13.49 -6.75 21.94
N ARG A 398 -14.04 -7.49 22.91
CA ARG A 398 -15.09 -6.98 23.82
C ARG A 398 -14.56 -5.88 24.73
N THR A 399 -13.36 -6.04 25.28
CA THR A 399 -12.70 -4.99 26.08
C THR A 399 -12.47 -3.74 25.24
N LEU A 400 -11.93 -3.88 24.03
CA LEU A 400 -11.75 -2.75 23.11
C LEU A 400 -13.08 -2.07 22.76
N GLN A 401 -14.12 -2.85 22.48
CA GLN A 401 -15.46 -2.33 22.18
C GLN A 401 -16.03 -1.50 23.32
N TRP A 402 -15.83 -1.96 24.56
CA TRP A 402 -16.25 -1.26 25.76
C TRP A 402 -15.49 0.07 25.89
N ASN A 403 -14.16 0.04 25.77
CA ASN A 403 -13.31 1.23 25.85
C ASN A 403 -13.67 2.26 24.76
N LEU A 404 -13.94 1.82 23.52
CA LEU A 404 -14.42 2.70 22.46
C LEU A 404 -15.79 3.32 22.80
N SER A 405 -16.69 2.55 23.42
CA SER A 405 -18.00 3.03 23.82
C SER A 405 -17.90 4.08 24.93
N GLU A 406 -17.04 3.85 25.93
CA GLU A 406 -16.77 4.80 27.00
C GLU A 406 -16.08 6.06 26.49
N TYR A 407 -15.10 5.93 25.58
CA TYR A 407 -14.47 7.08 24.94
C TYR A 407 -15.51 7.96 24.24
N ILE A 408 -16.38 7.36 23.40
CA ILE A 408 -17.44 8.10 22.69
C ILE A 408 -18.42 8.73 23.67
N ARG A 409 -18.85 8.00 24.71
CA ARG A 409 -19.79 8.52 25.72
C ARG A 409 -19.23 9.75 26.41
N LYS A 410 -17.95 9.73 26.80
CA LYS A 410 -17.29 10.84 27.52
C LYS A 410 -16.96 12.05 26.65
N GLN A 411 -17.04 11.94 25.32
CA GLN A 411 -17.00 13.11 24.42
C GLN A 411 -18.31 13.92 24.43
N ASP A 412 -19.42 13.36 24.90
CA ASP A 412 -20.67 14.11 25.08
C ASP A 412 -20.52 15.15 26.20
N TYR A 413 -20.99 16.37 25.96
CA TYR A 413 -20.85 17.49 26.89
C TYR A 413 -21.39 17.18 28.30
N ARG A 414 -22.37 16.28 28.41
CA ARG A 414 -22.98 15.85 29.68
C ARG A 414 -22.00 15.09 30.58
N PHE A 415 -21.06 14.35 29.99
CA PHE A 415 -20.14 13.45 30.70
C PHE A 415 -18.69 13.95 30.67
N ARG A 416 -18.42 15.10 30.04
CA ARG A 416 -17.07 15.68 29.87
C ARG A 416 -16.34 15.99 31.18
N HIS A 417 -17.06 16.08 32.30
CA HIS A 417 -16.50 16.31 33.62
C HIS A 417 -15.96 15.03 34.28
N GLU A 418 -16.33 13.85 33.78
CA GLU A 418 -15.80 12.58 34.26
C GLU A 418 -14.32 12.44 33.85
N PRO A 419 -13.46 11.86 34.70
CA PRO A 419 -12.06 11.63 34.35
C PRO A 419 -11.95 10.63 33.20
N ILE A 420 -11.03 10.91 32.27
CA ILE A 420 -10.64 9.96 31.22
C ILE A 420 -9.72 8.91 31.85
N GLY A 421 -10.07 7.63 31.71
CA GLY A 421 -9.32 6.47 32.20
C GLY A 421 -8.62 5.70 31.09
N GLU A 422 -8.65 4.37 31.18
CA GLU A 422 -8.04 3.45 30.21
C GLU A 422 -8.56 3.64 28.78
N GLU A 423 -9.77 4.20 28.62
CA GLU A 423 -10.38 4.47 27.32
C GLU A 423 -9.66 5.56 26.51
N ALA A 424 -8.74 6.33 27.09
CA ALA A 424 -7.99 7.38 26.40
C ALA A 424 -7.31 6.89 25.12
N GLY A 425 -6.74 5.66 25.17
CA GLY A 425 -6.02 5.04 24.06
C GLY A 425 -6.90 4.33 23.03
N ALA A 426 -8.19 4.11 23.34
CA ALA A 426 -9.07 3.23 22.59
C ALA A 426 -9.15 3.51 21.08
N PRO A 427 -9.18 4.77 20.60
CA PRO A 427 -9.19 5.05 19.15
C PRO A 427 -7.94 4.51 18.44
N TRP A 428 -6.75 4.68 19.02
CA TRP A 428 -5.49 4.21 18.45
C TRP A 428 -5.32 2.70 18.61
N ASP A 429 -5.73 2.15 19.76
CA ASP A 429 -5.74 0.70 19.98
C ASP A 429 -6.63 0.00 18.96
N ALA A 430 -7.74 0.62 18.56
CA ALA A 430 -8.62 0.07 17.55
C ALA A 430 -8.01 0.07 16.14
N ILE A 431 -7.22 1.09 15.80
CA ILE A 431 -6.43 1.10 14.57
C ILE A 431 -5.39 -0.02 14.58
N VAL A 432 -4.65 -0.18 15.68
CA VAL A 432 -3.69 -1.29 15.85
C VAL A 432 -4.40 -2.63 15.73
N GLN A 433 -5.55 -2.78 16.40
CA GLN A 433 -6.30 -4.03 16.42
C GLN A 433 -6.82 -4.40 15.03
N VAL A 434 -7.32 -3.44 14.25
CA VAL A 434 -7.95 -3.73 12.96
C VAL A 434 -6.96 -3.70 11.80
N ALA A 435 -6.07 -2.70 11.76
CA ALA A 435 -5.17 -2.44 10.64
C ALA A 435 -3.72 -2.87 10.92
N GLY A 436 -3.40 -3.28 12.14
CA GLY A 436 -2.06 -3.71 12.54
C GLY A 436 -1.10 -2.55 12.89
N GLY A 437 0.11 -2.92 13.33
CA GLY A 437 1.17 -1.97 13.65
C GLY A 437 1.56 -1.08 12.46
N LYS A 438 1.87 0.18 12.72
CA LYS A 438 2.15 1.19 11.68
C LYS A 438 3.27 0.78 10.73
N GLY A 439 2.99 0.85 9.43
CA GLY A 439 3.98 0.61 8.38
C GLY A 439 4.22 -0.87 8.05
N LEU A 440 3.46 -1.78 8.65
CA LEU A 440 3.44 -3.18 8.28
C LEU A 440 2.57 -3.41 7.04
N ARG A 441 2.93 -4.39 6.22
CA ARG A 441 2.10 -4.79 5.07
C ARG A 441 0.82 -5.46 5.56
N GLU A 442 -0.28 -5.16 4.89
CA GLU A 442 -1.50 -5.95 5.02
C GLU A 442 -1.47 -7.18 4.13
N GLN A 443 -1.81 -8.35 4.68
CA GLN A 443 -2.20 -9.52 3.89
C GLN A 443 -3.61 -9.30 3.34
N ARG A 444 -3.71 -8.66 2.17
CA ARG A 444 -4.99 -8.49 1.46
C ARG A 444 -5.32 -9.75 0.65
N PRO A 445 -6.44 -10.43 0.92
CA PRO A 445 -7.01 -11.32 -0.07
C PRO A 445 -7.49 -10.48 -1.27
N GLY A 446 -7.00 -10.76 -2.47
CA GLY A 446 -7.54 -10.18 -3.71
C GLY A 446 -6.69 -9.14 -4.44
N LEU A 447 -5.46 -8.86 -4.03
CA LEU A 447 -4.48 -8.14 -4.88
C LEU A 447 -3.61 -9.09 -5.70
N HIS A 448 -4.04 -10.35 -5.86
CA HIS A 448 -3.71 -11.09 -7.07
C HIS A 448 -4.38 -10.33 -8.21
N VAL A 449 -3.56 -9.69 -9.04
CA VAL A 449 -3.88 -9.22 -10.39
C VAL A 449 -5.12 -9.95 -10.88
N HIS A 450 -6.20 -9.22 -11.21
CA HIS A 450 -7.36 -9.73 -11.93
C HIS A 450 -6.93 -10.94 -12.74
N ARG A 451 -7.33 -12.13 -12.30
CA ARG A 451 -7.24 -13.31 -13.15
C ARG A 451 -8.29 -13.05 -14.21
N GLN A 452 -7.91 -12.29 -15.24
CA GLN A 452 -8.50 -12.49 -16.55
C GLN A 452 -8.15 -13.94 -16.84
N ASP A 453 -9.14 -14.81 -16.66
CA ASP A 453 -9.15 -16.04 -17.40
C ASP A 453 -8.91 -15.71 -18.89
N ALA A 454 -8.43 -16.67 -19.66
CA ALA A 454 -8.19 -16.47 -21.09
C ALA A 454 -9.46 -16.04 -21.89
N ASN A 455 -10.60 -15.85 -21.22
CA ASN A 455 -11.91 -15.58 -21.79
C ASN A 455 -12.55 -14.22 -21.41
N GLY A 456 -11.91 -13.39 -20.57
CA GLY A 456 -12.26 -11.98 -20.44
C GLY A 456 -13.69 -11.67 -20.00
N LYS A 457 -14.17 -12.26 -18.90
CA LYS A 457 -15.32 -11.74 -18.15
C LYS A 457 -14.94 -11.37 -16.71
N PRO A 458 -15.60 -10.34 -16.13
CA PRO A 458 -15.18 -9.69 -14.90
C PRO A 458 -15.21 -10.60 -13.67
#